data_AF-A0A3S4KFF6-F1
#
_entry.id   AF-A0A3S4KFF6-F1
#
_cell.length_a   1.000
_cell.length_b   1.000
_cell.length_c   1.000
_cell.angle_alpha   90.00
_cell.angle_beta   90.00
_cell.angle_gamma   90.00
#
_symmetry.space_group_name_H-M   'P 1'
#
loop_
_entity.id
_entity.type
_entity.pdbx_description
1 polymer ?
#
loop_
_entity_poly.entity_id
_entity_poly.type
_entity_poly.pdbx_seq_one_letter_code
_entity_poly.pdbx_strand_id
1 'polypeptide(L)'
;MPILRQHMDARFGEERFQVMLGTVRRWQQEGKINPALAPELLFTTVISLVLVPFSRIHSDPRLQAVNRQTIVSHALALMGHGVGG
;
A
#
# COMPACT_ATOMS: atom_id res chain seq x y z
N MET A 1 0.55 -24.58 -20.21
CA MET A 1 0.57 -23.23 -19.56
C MET A 1 1.72 -22.42 -20.18
N PRO A 2 1.56 -21.14 -20.52
CA PRO A 2 2.59 -20.41 -21.27
C PRO A 2 3.78 -20.04 -20.36
N ILE A 3 4.98 -20.32 -20.86
CA ILE A 3 6.30 -20.25 -20.18
C ILE A 3 6.65 -18.84 -19.67
N LEU A 4 6.07 -17.78 -20.28
CA LEU A 4 6.26 -16.39 -19.87
C LEU A 4 5.79 -16.09 -18.44
N ARG A 5 4.71 -16.74 -17.98
CA ARG A 5 4.16 -16.51 -16.63
C ARG A 5 5.08 -17.09 -15.54
N GLN A 6 5.60 -18.29 -15.77
CA GLN A 6 6.59 -18.92 -14.88
C GLN A 6 7.89 -18.13 -14.78
N HIS A 7 8.38 -17.52 -15.87
CA HIS A 7 9.62 -16.76 -15.84
C HIS A 7 9.50 -15.38 -15.15
N MET A 8 8.31 -14.78 -15.13
CA MET A 8 8.04 -13.54 -14.40
C MET A 8 7.81 -13.78 -12.91
N ASP A 9 7.13 -14.88 -12.53
CA ASP A 9 6.93 -15.27 -11.13
C ASP A 9 8.25 -15.74 -10.47
N ALA A 10 9.16 -16.34 -11.24
CA ALA A 10 10.36 -16.99 -10.72
C ALA A 10 11.55 -16.08 -10.36
N ARG A 11 11.55 -14.77 -10.68
CA ARG A 11 12.81 -14.00 -10.62
C ARG A 11 13.01 -13.07 -9.43
N PHE A 12 12.02 -12.31 -8.93
CA PHE A 12 12.26 -11.37 -7.80
C PHE A 12 11.03 -10.94 -6.99
N GLY A 13 9.81 -11.17 -7.47
CA GLY A 13 8.59 -10.67 -6.82
C GLY A 13 8.15 -11.48 -5.61
N GLU A 14 8.10 -12.81 -5.76
CA GLU A 14 7.56 -13.71 -4.74
C GLU A 14 8.44 -13.76 -3.49
N GLU A 15 9.77 -13.90 -3.63
CA GLU A 15 10.69 -13.92 -2.49
C GLU A 15 10.62 -12.62 -1.68
N ARG A 16 10.65 -11.47 -2.35
CA ARG A 16 10.53 -10.16 -1.69
C ARG A 16 9.18 -9.99 -1.01
N PHE A 17 8.11 -10.48 -1.65
CA PHE A 17 6.77 -10.48 -1.07
C PHE A 17 6.70 -11.35 0.18
N GLN A 18 7.28 -12.56 0.18
CA GLN A 18 7.32 -13.42 1.35
C GLN A 18 8.17 -12.85 2.49
N VAL A 19 9.33 -12.25 2.17
CA VAL A 19 10.18 -11.56 3.16
C VAL A 19 9.43 -10.38 3.79
N MET A 20 8.69 -9.63 2.97
CA MET A 20 7.83 -8.53 3.40
C MET A 20 6.73 -9.02 4.33
N LEU A 21 5.99 -10.08 3.95
CA LEU A 21 4.95 -10.70 4.79
C LEU A 21 5.52 -11.19 6.13
N GLY A 22 6.67 -11.87 6.09
CA GLY A 22 7.37 -12.34 7.28
C GLY A 22 7.74 -11.18 8.22
N THR A 23 8.21 -10.07 7.65
CA THR A 23 8.54 -8.86 8.43
C THR A 23 7.31 -8.25 9.09
N VAL A 24 6.20 -8.11 8.36
CA VAL A 24 4.94 -7.57 8.91
C VAL A 24 4.41 -8.45 10.04
N ARG A 25 4.37 -9.78 9.82
CA ARG A 25 3.91 -10.74 10.84
C ARG A 25 4.77 -10.68 12.10
N ARG A 26 6.10 -10.60 11.95
CA ARG A 26 7.01 -10.42 13.08
C ARG A 26 6.73 -9.12 13.82
N TRP A 27 6.53 -8.02 13.11
CA TRP A 27 6.20 -6.73 13.74
C TRP A 27 4.84 -6.74 14.45
N GLN A 28 3.87 -7.51 13.98
CA GLN A 28 2.61 -7.72 14.70
C GLN A 28 2.84 -8.49 16.01
N GLN A 29 3.66 -9.55 16.00
CA GLN A 29 4.04 -10.29 17.20
C GLN A 29 4.81 -9.42 18.22
N GLU A 30 5.64 -8.50 17.72
CA GLU A 30 6.38 -7.52 18.53
C GLU A 30 5.51 -6.33 19.02
N GLY A 31 4.23 -6.27 18.64
CA GLY A 31 3.32 -5.18 19.00
C GLY A 31 3.57 -3.84 18.28
N LYS A 32 4.38 -3.83 17.21
CA LYS A 32 4.72 -2.63 16.42
C LYS A 32 3.69 -2.28 15.36
N ILE A 33 2.91 -3.25 14.93
CA ILE A 33 1.84 -3.09 13.94
C ILE A 33 0.55 -3.66 14.53
N ASN A 34 -0.59 -3.01 14.24
CA ASN A 34 -1.90 -3.48 14.65
C ASN A 34 -2.14 -4.93 14.15
N PRO A 35 -2.38 -5.92 15.05
CA PRO A 35 -2.56 -7.31 14.67
C PRO A 35 -3.83 -7.57 13.85
N ALA A 36 -4.78 -6.62 13.82
CA ALA A 36 -5.99 -6.72 13.00
C ALA A 36 -5.73 -6.45 11.50
N LEU A 37 -4.56 -5.94 11.13
CA LEU A 37 -4.22 -5.70 9.73
C LEU A 37 -3.84 -7.00 9.03
N ALA A 38 -4.44 -7.29 7.88
CA ALA A 38 -4.02 -8.40 7.03
C ALA A 38 -2.66 -8.06 6.37
N PRO A 39 -1.58 -8.82 6.62
CA PRO A 39 -0.25 -8.55 6.05
C PRO A 39 -0.25 -8.48 4.52
N GLU A 40 -1.09 -9.30 3.88
CA GLU A 40 -1.24 -9.39 2.42
C GLU A 40 -1.86 -8.13 1.81
N LEU A 41 -2.62 -7.37 2.60
CA LEU A 41 -3.30 -6.14 2.16
C LEU A 41 -2.53 -4.87 2.52
N LEU A 42 -1.59 -4.93 3.47
CA LEU A 42 -0.98 -3.73 4.05
C LEU A 42 -0.34 -2.83 2.99
N PHE A 43 0.54 -3.40 2.16
CA PHE A 43 1.29 -2.63 1.16
C PHE A 43 0.40 -2.13 0.04
N THR A 44 -0.50 -2.98 -0.48
CA THR A 44 -1.42 -2.58 -1.55
C THR A 44 -2.36 -1.47 -1.09
N THR A 45 -2.80 -1.51 0.17
CA THR A 45 -3.62 -0.45 0.79
C THR A 45 -2.84 0.85 0.88
N VAL A 46 -1.64 0.83 1.47
CA VAL A 46 -0.79 2.04 1.62
C VAL A 46 -0.45 2.66 0.26
N ILE A 47 -0.08 1.83 -0.72
CA ILE A 47 0.20 2.28 -2.09
C ILE A 47 -1.05 2.90 -2.73
N SER A 48 -2.22 2.28 -2.56
CA SER A 48 -3.46 2.75 -3.16
C SER A 48 -3.92 4.09 -2.60
N LEU A 49 -3.70 4.35 -1.30
CA LEU A 49 -3.99 5.64 -0.67
C LEU A 49 -3.29 6.81 -1.36
N VAL A 50 -2.16 6.56 -2.03
CA VAL A 50 -1.40 7.58 -2.75
C VAL A 50 -1.63 7.48 -4.26
N LEU A 51 -1.47 6.31 -4.86
CA LEU A 51 -1.50 6.14 -6.32
C LEU A 51 -2.88 6.45 -6.93
N VAL A 52 -3.96 6.03 -6.28
CA VAL A 52 -5.32 6.24 -6.81
C VAL A 52 -5.62 7.74 -6.95
N PRO A 53 -5.54 8.57 -5.90
CA PRO A 53 -5.77 10.01 -6.06
C PRO A 53 -4.73 10.65 -6.98
N PHE A 54 -3.46 10.26 -6.90
CA PHE A 54 -2.40 10.81 -7.74
C PHE A 54 -2.67 10.60 -9.24
N SER A 55 -3.16 9.43 -9.64
CA SER A 55 -3.53 9.15 -11.04
C SER A 55 -4.70 9.99 -11.55
N ARG A 56 -5.50 10.58 -10.66
CA ARG A 56 -6.74 11.29 -10.99
C ARG A 56 -6.63 12.81 -10.93
N ILE A 57 -5.62 13.39 -10.26
CA ILE A 57 -5.52 14.85 -10.11
C ILE A 57 -5.45 15.62 -11.44
N HIS A 58 -4.98 14.98 -12.52
CA HIS A 58 -4.89 15.60 -13.85
C HIS A 58 -6.10 15.32 -14.76
N SER A 59 -6.94 14.34 -14.41
CA SER A 59 -8.03 13.85 -15.27
C SER A 59 -9.43 14.05 -14.66
N ASP A 60 -9.52 14.29 -13.35
CA ASP A 60 -10.78 14.49 -12.64
C ASP A 60 -10.93 15.97 -12.20
N PRO A 61 -11.85 16.74 -12.80
CA PRO A 61 -12.12 18.12 -12.42
C PRO A 61 -12.42 18.31 -10.93
N ARG A 62 -12.99 17.29 -10.27
CA ARG A 62 -13.34 17.34 -8.83
C ARG A 62 -12.10 17.35 -7.94
N LEU A 63 -10.96 16.92 -8.46
CA LEU A 63 -9.69 16.81 -7.74
C LEU A 63 -8.69 17.90 -8.13
N GLN A 64 -9.06 18.89 -8.94
CA GLN A 64 -8.12 19.93 -9.41
C GLN A 64 -7.50 20.77 -8.29
N ALA A 65 -8.20 20.94 -7.17
CA ALA A 65 -7.66 21.64 -6.00
C ALA A 65 -6.68 20.78 -5.18
N VAL A 66 -6.63 19.46 -5.42
CA VAL A 66 -5.79 18.51 -4.69
C VAL A 66 -4.41 18.47 -5.33
N ASN A 67 -3.38 18.81 -4.56
CA ASN A 67 -2.00 18.68 -4.99
C ASN A 67 -1.31 17.44 -4.36
N ARG A 68 -0.09 17.15 -4.79
CA ARG A 68 0.69 15.99 -4.33
C ARG A 68 0.91 16.00 -2.82
N GLN A 69 1.16 17.16 -2.23
CA GLN A 69 1.37 17.31 -0.79
C GLN A 69 0.09 17.01 -0.02
N THR A 70 -1.06 17.49 -0.50
CA THR A 70 -2.38 17.18 0.07
C THR A 70 -2.64 15.67 0.13
N ILE A 71 -2.32 14.93 -0.94
CA ILE A 71 -2.48 13.47 -1.00
C ILE A 71 -1.62 12.78 0.08
N VAL A 72 -0.35 13.14 0.17
CA VAL A 72 0.58 12.53 1.14
C VAL A 72 0.14 12.84 2.57
N SER A 73 -0.17 14.11 2.87
CA SER A 73 -0.64 14.52 4.19
C SER A 73 -1.96 13.82 4.56
N HIS A 74 -2.88 13.64 3.61
CA HIS A 74 -4.13 12.92 3.82
C HIS A 74 -3.89 11.44 4.13
N ALA A 75 -3.02 10.76 3.37
CA ALA A 75 -2.68 9.35 3.62
C ALA A 75 -2.02 9.14 4.98
N LEU A 76 -1.10 10.04 5.38
CA LEU A 76 -0.47 10.00 6.70
C LEU A 76 -1.48 10.21 7.83
N ALA A 77 -2.40 11.18 7.68
CA ALA A 77 -3.45 11.42 8.66
C ALA A 77 -4.34 10.17 8.82
N LEU A 78 -4.76 9.54 7.71
CA LEU A 78 -5.58 8.33 7.75
C LEU A 78 -4.85 7.15 8.41
N MET A 79 -3.55 6.99 8.15
CA MET A 79 -2.76 5.92 8.80
C MET A 79 -2.50 6.19 10.29
N GLY A 80 -2.35 7.44 10.69
CA GLY A 80 -2.08 7.81 12.09
C GLY A 80 -3.33 7.86 12.98
N HIS A 81 -4.45 8.33 12.42
CA HIS A 81 -5.65 8.71 13.18
C HIS A 81 -6.92 7.97 12.70
N GLY A 82 -6.86 7.23 11.59
CA GLY A 82 -8.04 6.70 10.95
C GLY A 82 -8.97 7.81 10.46
N VAL A 83 -10.26 7.49 10.31
CA VAL A 83 -11.30 8.45 9.87
C VAL A 83 -11.89 9.22 11.05
N GLY A 84 -11.83 8.65 12.27
CA GLY A 84 -12.45 9.21 13.46
C GLY A 84 -11.67 10.35 14.14
N GLY A 85 -10.37 10.46 13.87
CA GLY A 85 -9.47 11.39 14.55
C GLY A 85 -8.81 10.79 15.80
#